data_AF-A0A7W0VCL4-F1
#
_entry.id   AF-A0A7W0VCL4-F1
#
_cell.length_a   1.000
_cell.length_b   1.000
_cell.length_c   1.000
_cell.angle_alpha   90.00
_cell.angle_beta   90.00
_cell.angle_gamma   90.00
#
_symmetry.space_group_name_H-M   'P 1'
#
loop_
_entity.id
_entity.type
_entity.pdbx_description
1 polymer ?
#
loop_
_entity_poly.entity_id
_entity_poly.type
_entity_poly.pdbx_seq_one_letter_code
_entity_poly.pdbx_strand_id
1 'polypeptide(L)'
;TMPLHELGHAVSAWWSGYAAIPTLWKTLIPETRGVVIPLLVAGLNGFLIWRGWISNRMWLCAVGVGLGVLQFLATTASPSRAAEVITFSGDAGAMVLATVLIVLFFIGDADSKLRQGGLRFGFLGIGAAALVDTFAVWWSARRDVDAIPFGEIEGVGLSDPSKLEEVHGWAIDAMVSRYVTVGVACLIACIGVWMWATWRARRDARHV
;
A
#
# COMPACT_ATOMS: atom_id res chain seq x y z
N THR A 1 -12.77 -0.29 -3.12
CA THR A 1 -12.96 0.34 -1.80
C THR A 1 -12.25 1.67 -1.80
N MET A 2 -12.99 2.76 -1.99
CA MET A 2 -12.44 4.12 -2.18
C MET A 2 -11.47 4.58 -1.08
N PRO A 3 -11.71 4.33 0.23
CA PRO A 3 -10.82 4.89 1.26
C PRO A 3 -9.38 4.36 1.24
N LEU A 4 -9.18 3.08 0.89
CA LEU A 4 -7.84 2.50 0.80
C LEU A 4 -7.11 2.94 -0.48
N HIS A 5 -7.87 3.19 -1.54
CA HIS A 5 -7.35 3.76 -2.79
C HIS A 5 -6.82 5.18 -2.55
N GLU A 6 -7.60 6.04 -1.90
CA GLU A 6 -7.15 7.39 -1.54
C GLU A 6 -5.98 7.37 -0.54
N LEU A 7 -5.98 6.45 0.41
CA LEU A 7 -4.84 6.28 1.30
C LEU A 7 -3.57 5.84 0.54
N GLY A 8 -3.70 5.06 -0.53
CA GLY A 8 -2.60 4.69 -1.42
C GLY A 8 -1.95 5.90 -2.10
N HIS A 9 -2.75 6.81 -2.64
CA HIS A 9 -2.27 8.11 -3.12
C HIS A 9 -1.58 8.91 -2.02
N ALA A 10 -2.20 9.02 -0.85
CA ALA A 10 -1.65 9.82 0.24
C ALA A 10 -0.31 9.28 0.75
N VAL A 11 -0.18 7.96 0.90
CA VAL A 11 1.07 7.32 1.37
C VAL A 11 2.22 7.56 0.40
N SER A 12 2.00 7.34 -0.90
CA SER A 12 3.01 7.61 -1.92
C SER A 12 3.36 9.10 -2.00
N ALA A 13 2.37 9.98 -1.87
CA ALA A 13 2.57 11.42 -1.83
C ALA A 13 3.40 11.87 -0.62
N TRP A 14 3.16 11.31 0.57
CA TRP A 14 3.96 11.59 1.77
C TRP A 14 5.43 11.16 1.58
N TRP A 15 5.67 9.98 0.99
CA TRP A 15 7.01 9.51 0.66
C TRP A 15 7.72 10.40 -0.36
N SER A 16 6.97 11.02 -1.27
CA SER A 16 7.45 12.02 -2.23
C SER A 16 7.50 13.46 -1.69
N GLY A 17 7.10 13.69 -0.44
CA GLY A 17 7.21 14.98 0.24
C GLY A 17 6.02 15.94 0.03
N TYR A 18 4.88 15.44 -0.42
CA TYR A 18 3.64 16.23 -0.56
C TYR A 18 2.76 16.06 0.68
N ALA A 19 2.16 17.17 1.14
CA ALA A 19 1.24 17.16 2.27
C ALA A 19 -0.17 16.70 1.87
N ALA A 20 -0.26 15.45 1.43
CA ALA A 20 -1.51 14.85 0.99
C ALA A 20 -2.49 14.63 2.15
N ILE A 21 -3.76 14.87 1.91
CA ILE A 21 -4.85 14.58 2.84
C ILE A 21 -5.79 13.57 2.18
N PRO A 22 -5.80 12.30 2.63
CA PRO A 22 -6.75 11.32 2.13
C PRO A 22 -8.14 11.65 2.66
N THR A 23 -9.09 11.91 1.77
CA THR A 23 -10.51 11.95 2.13
C THR A 23 -11.17 10.61 1.79
N LEU A 24 -12.49 10.50 1.91
CA LEU A 24 -13.21 9.26 1.58
C LEU A 24 -13.26 8.98 0.07
N TRP A 25 -13.17 10.02 -0.77
CA TRP A 25 -13.45 9.94 -2.22
C TRP A 25 -12.38 10.58 -3.10
N LYS A 26 -11.44 11.34 -2.52
CA LYS A 26 -10.39 12.06 -3.23
C LYS A 26 -9.23 12.39 -2.30
N THR A 27 -8.01 12.29 -2.81
CA THR A 27 -6.82 12.74 -2.09
C THR A 27 -6.50 14.18 -2.49
N LEU A 28 -6.43 15.05 -1.50
CA LEU A 28 -6.03 16.45 -1.72
C LEU A 28 -4.51 16.51 -1.68
N ILE A 29 -3.87 16.81 -2.81
CA ILE A 29 -2.42 16.87 -2.95
C ILE A 29 -2.02 18.28 -3.41
N PRO A 30 -1.18 19.01 -2.66
CA PRO A 30 -0.67 20.30 -3.10
C PRO A 30 0.22 20.19 -4.34
N GLU A 31 0.31 21.25 -5.14
CA GLU A 31 1.15 21.29 -6.34
C GLU A 31 2.66 21.23 -6.03
N THR A 32 3.05 21.70 -4.85
CA THR A 32 4.44 21.81 -4.42
C THR A 32 4.74 20.90 -3.22
N ARG A 33 6.01 20.48 -3.13
CA ARG A 33 6.50 19.69 -1.99
C ARG A 33 6.68 20.58 -0.77
N GLY A 34 6.46 20.00 0.40
CA GLY A 34 6.78 20.60 1.69
C GLY A 34 7.99 19.93 2.34
N VAL A 35 8.62 20.61 3.30
CA VAL A 35 9.75 20.06 4.05
C VAL A 35 9.28 19.26 5.28
N VAL A 36 8.13 19.61 5.85
CA VAL A 36 7.63 19.02 7.10
C VAL A 36 7.30 17.53 6.93
N ILE A 37 6.56 17.16 5.89
CA ILE A 37 6.10 15.79 5.66
C ILE A 37 7.25 14.80 5.49
N PRO A 38 8.24 15.01 4.59
CA PRO A 38 9.35 14.07 4.47
C PRO A 38 10.17 14.00 5.77
N LEU A 39 10.28 15.08 6.55
CA LEU A 39 10.91 14.99 7.87
C LEU A 39 10.11 14.14 8.86
N LEU A 40 8.78 14.21 8.86
CA LEU A 40 7.93 13.34 9.67
C LEU A 40 8.07 11.87 9.25
N VAL A 41 8.05 11.57 7.94
CA VAL A 41 8.26 10.20 7.42
C VAL A 41 9.67 9.70 7.79
N ALA A 42 10.69 10.55 7.67
CA ALA A 42 12.06 10.21 8.07
C ALA A 42 12.14 9.93 9.59
N GLY A 43 11.44 10.73 10.40
CA GLY A 43 11.32 10.52 11.84
C GLY A 43 10.66 9.19 12.19
N LEU A 44 9.60 8.79 11.47
CA LEU A 44 8.96 7.48 11.63
C LEU A 44 9.89 6.32 11.26
N ASN A 45 10.65 6.45 10.16
CA ASN A 45 11.66 5.47 9.76
C ASN A 45 12.78 5.37 10.81
N GLY A 46 13.28 6.51 11.28
CA GLY A 46 14.28 6.56 12.35
C GLY A 46 13.79 5.94 13.66
N PHE A 47 12.53 6.21 14.02
CA PHE A 47 11.88 5.58 15.17
C PHE A 47 11.77 4.06 15.02
N LEU A 48 11.42 3.56 13.83
CA LEU A 48 11.35 2.12 13.55
C LEU A 48 12.71 1.44 13.70
N ILE A 49 13.78 2.08 13.19
CA ILE A 49 15.16 1.61 13.33
C ILE A 49 15.56 1.59 14.80
N TRP A 50 15.31 2.69 15.52
CA TRP A 50 15.62 2.80 16.94
C TRP A 50 14.88 1.74 17.77
N ARG A 51 13.58 1.54 17.52
CA ARG A 51 12.76 0.49 18.16
C ARG A 51 13.30 -0.92 17.86
N GLY A 52 13.71 -1.17 16.62
CA GLY A 52 14.33 -2.42 16.21
C GLY A 52 15.62 -2.69 16.97
N TRP A 53 16.47 -1.68 17.10
CA TRP A 53 17.74 -1.77 17.82
C TRP A 53 17.51 -2.05 19.31
N ILE A 54 16.74 -1.23 20.02
CA ILE A 54 16.54 -1.41 21.47
C ILE A 54 15.80 -2.71 21.83
N SER A 55 15.05 -3.28 20.88
CA SER A 55 14.34 -4.55 21.06
C SER A 55 15.14 -5.76 20.55
N ASN A 56 16.39 -5.56 20.08
CA ASN A 56 17.23 -6.57 19.43
C ASN A 56 16.53 -7.31 18.27
N ARG A 57 15.64 -6.63 17.55
CA ARG A 57 14.86 -7.14 16.41
C ARG A 57 15.41 -6.55 15.12
N MET A 58 16.56 -7.05 14.67
CA MET A 58 17.29 -6.51 13.51
C MET A 58 16.48 -6.43 12.21
N TRP A 59 15.46 -7.28 12.05
CA TRP A 59 14.55 -7.19 10.91
C TRP A 59 13.77 -5.87 10.88
N LEU A 60 13.42 -5.28 12.03
CA LEU A 60 12.78 -3.96 12.10
C LEU A 60 13.74 -2.86 11.65
N CYS A 61 15.03 -2.98 11.99
CA CYS A 61 16.06 -2.06 11.50
C CYS A 61 16.17 -2.15 9.98
N ALA A 62 16.20 -3.37 9.42
CA ALA A 62 16.26 -3.58 7.98
C ALA A 62 15.03 -2.99 7.26
N VAL A 63 13.82 -3.17 7.82
CA VAL A 63 12.60 -2.56 7.28
C VAL A 63 12.68 -1.03 7.33
N GLY A 64 13.08 -0.44 8.46
CA GLY A 64 13.19 1.01 8.58
C GLY A 64 14.24 1.64 7.65
N VAL A 65 15.39 0.98 7.48
CA VAL A 65 16.40 1.40 6.49
C VAL A 65 15.85 1.28 5.07
N GLY A 66 15.21 0.17 4.73
CA GLY A 66 14.61 -0.03 3.41
C GLY A 66 13.56 1.04 3.09
N LEU A 67 12.64 1.32 4.02
CA LEU A 67 11.65 2.38 3.88
C LEU A 67 12.28 3.77 3.79
N GLY A 68 13.38 4.01 4.51
CA GLY A 68 14.16 5.25 4.42
C GLY A 68 14.85 5.45 3.07
N VAL A 69 15.39 4.38 2.48
CA VAL A 69 15.94 4.41 1.11
C VAL A 69 14.83 4.70 0.11
N LEU A 70 13.68 4.02 0.22
CA LEU A 70 12.53 4.29 -0.64
C LEU A 70 12.05 5.74 -0.51
N GLN A 71 12.03 6.28 0.71
CA GLN A 71 11.69 7.68 0.96
C GLN A 71 12.69 8.62 0.28
N PHE A 72 14.00 8.39 0.42
CA PHE A 72 15.01 9.21 -0.22
C PHE A 72 14.84 9.23 -1.75
N LEU A 73 14.62 8.06 -2.36
CA LEU A 73 14.37 7.95 -3.80
C LEU A 73 13.07 8.66 -4.21
N ALA A 74 11.99 8.48 -3.45
CA ALA A 74 10.69 9.11 -3.75
C ALA A 74 10.71 10.64 -3.58
N THR A 75 11.41 11.15 -2.57
CA THR A 75 11.55 12.59 -2.28
C THR A 75 12.47 13.29 -3.28
N THR A 76 13.44 12.58 -3.86
CA THR A 76 14.38 13.14 -4.86
C THR A 76 13.94 12.94 -6.31
N ALA A 77 12.91 12.13 -6.57
CA ALA A 77 12.33 11.94 -7.89
C ALA A 77 11.85 13.28 -8.49
N SER A 78 11.79 13.37 -9.82
CA SER A 78 11.20 14.55 -10.50
C SER A 78 9.73 14.72 -10.13
N PRO A 79 9.15 15.93 -10.22
CA PRO A 79 7.72 16.14 -9.99
C PRO A 79 6.83 15.26 -10.89
N SER A 80 7.20 15.11 -12.17
CA SER A 80 6.48 14.24 -13.12
C SER A 80 6.49 12.78 -12.67
N ARG A 81 7.66 12.28 -12.23
CA ARG A 81 7.78 10.91 -11.75
C ARG A 81 7.03 10.67 -10.45
N ALA A 82 7.01 11.66 -9.55
CA ALA A 82 6.24 11.59 -8.33
C ALA A 82 4.73 11.54 -8.63
N ALA A 83 4.23 12.40 -9.53
CA ALA A 83 2.83 12.40 -9.95
C ALA A 83 2.40 11.05 -10.56
N GLU A 84 3.26 10.45 -11.39
CA GLU A 84 3.02 9.12 -11.97
C GLU A 84 2.94 8.04 -10.90
N VAL A 85 3.89 8.00 -9.95
CA VAL A 85 3.91 7.03 -8.86
C VAL A 85 2.71 7.23 -7.94
N ILE A 86 2.34 8.46 -7.64
CA ILE A 86 1.17 8.79 -6.82
C ILE A 86 -0.10 8.25 -7.48
N THR A 87 -0.29 8.54 -8.78
CA THR A 87 -1.45 8.06 -9.56
C THR A 87 -1.51 6.53 -9.58
N PHE A 88 -0.39 5.87 -9.90
CA PHE A 88 -0.32 4.40 -9.88
C PHE A 88 -0.66 3.82 -8.49
N SER A 89 -0.26 4.52 -7.44
CA SER A 89 -0.39 4.09 -6.05
C SER A 89 -1.81 4.17 -5.50
N GLY A 90 -2.80 4.70 -6.23
CA GLY A 90 -4.21 4.58 -5.85
C GLY A 90 -4.59 3.10 -5.69
N ASP A 91 -4.66 2.38 -6.80
CA ASP A 91 -5.00 0.96 -6.81
C ASP A 91 -3.87 0.06 -6.29
N ALA A 92 -2.61 0.34 -6.66
CA ALA A 92 -1.50 -0.50 -6.22
C ALA A 92 -1.27 -0.36 -4.70
N GLY A 93 -1.40 0.86 -4.18
CA GLY A 93 -1.33 1.13 -2.75
C GLY A 93 -2.51 0.52 -2.01
N ALA A 94 -3.73 0.55 -2.56
CA ALA A 94 -4.88 -0.14 -1.98
C ALA A 94 -4.61 -1.64 -1.79
N MET A 95 -4.06 -2.33 -2.80
CA MET A 95 -3.72 -3.76 -2.69
C MET A 95 -2.67 -4.02 -1.61
N VAL A 96 -1.62 -3.19 -1.53
CA VAL A 96 -0.55 -3.32 -0.53
C VAL A 96 -1.08 -3.04 0.88
N LEU A 97 -1.84 -1.97 1.08
CA LEU A 97 -2.44 -1.62 2.37
C LEU A 97 -3.45 -2.68 2.81
N ALA A 98 -4.28 -3.18 1.89
CA ALA A 98 -5.18 -4.30 2.14
C ALA A 98 -4.44 -5.55 2.61
N THR A 99 -3.30 -5.86 1.97
CA THR A 99 -2.42 -6.96 2.37
C THR A 99 -1.87 -6.76 3.78
N VAL A 100 -1.43 -5.54 4.12
CA VAL A 100 -0.99 -5.22 5.48
C VAL A 100 -2.11 -5.47 6.49
N LEU A 101 -3.34 -5.02 6.21
CA LEU A 101 -4.50 -5.26 7.10
C LEU A 101 -4.79 -6.75 7.30
N ILE A 102 -4.71 -7.56 6.23
CA ILE A 102 -4.88 -9.02 6.32
C ILE A 102 -3.74 -9.64 7.14
N VAL A 103 -2.50 -9.24 6.89
CA VAL A 103 -1.31 -9.76 7.57
C VAL A 103 -1.31 -9.45 9.06
N LEU A 104 -1.83 -8.28 9.47
CA LEU A 104 -2.00 -7.90 10.87
C LEU A 104 -2.91 -8.87 11.65
N PHE A 105 -3.78 -9.63 10.97
CA PHE A 105 -4.54 -10.71 11.60
C PHE A 105 -3.62 -11.80 12.18
N PHE A 106 -2.51 -12.09 11.50
CA PHE A 106 -1.58 -13.16 11.85
C PHE A 106 -0.41 -12.68 12.71
N ILE A 107 -0.05 -11.40 12.63
CA ILE A 107 1.12 -10.82 13.30
C ILE A 107 0.70 -10.05 14.55
N GLY A 108 1.24 -10.45 15.70
CA GLY A 108 1.07 -9.77 16.97
C GLY A 108 1.24 -10.70 18.15
N ASP A 109 1.78 -10.19 19.25
CA ASP A 109 1.85 -10.89 20.52
C ASP A 109 0.43 -11.17 21.04
N ALA A 110 0.24 -12.27 21.76
CA ALA A 110 -1.07 -12.68 22.28
C ALA A 110 -1.77 -11.58 23.11
N ASP A 111 -0.96 -10.71 23.72
CA ASP A 111 -1.38 -9.60 24.58
C ASP A 111 -1.65 -8.28 23.85
N SER A 112 -1.41 -8.22 22.54
CA SER A 112 -1.66 -7.00 21.77
C SER A 112 -3.15 -6.79 21.53
N LYS A 113 -3.65 -5.57 21.76
CA LYS A 113 -5.02 -5.15 21.39
C LYS A 113 -5.33 -5.30 19.89
N LEU A 114 -4.31 -5.37 19.04
CA LEU A 114 -4.49 -5.65 17.62
C LEU A 114 -4.90 -7.12 17.37
N ARG A 115 -4.51 -8.04 18.26
CA ARG A 115 -4.84 -9.47 18.18
C ARG A 115 -6.02 -9.85 19.09
N GLN A 116 -6.29 -9.07 20.13
CA GLN A 116 -7.39 -9.30 21.06
C GLN A 116 -8.67 -8.57 20.61
N GLY A 117 -9.80 -9.28 20.56
CA GLY A 117 -11.12 -8.69 20.27
C GLY A 117 -11.49 -8.60 18.78
N GLY A 118 -12.52 -7.81 18.47
CA GLY A 118 -13.15 -7.72 17.15
C GLY A 118 -12.36 -6.96 16.06
N LEU A 119 -11.39 -6.13 16.46
CA LEU A 119 -10.65 -5.26 15.52
C LEU A 119 -9.90 -6.04 14.44
N ARG A 120 -9.29 -7.19 14.78
CA ARG A 120 -8.60 -8.05 13.80
C ARG A 120 -9.52 -8.57 12.71
N PHE A 121 -10.78 -8.85 13.05
CA PHE A 121 -11.77 -9.33 12.09
C PHE A 121 -12.27 -8.17 11.22
N GLY A 122 -12.37 -6.97 11.79
CA GLY A 122 -12.62 -5.75 11.03
C GLY A 122 -11.53 -5.50 9.98
N PHE A 123 -10.25 -5.54 10.37
CA PHE A 123 -9.13 -5.37 9.44
C PHE A 123 -9.06 -6.48 8.39
N LEU A 124 -9.30 -7.73 8.78
CA LEU A 124 -9.38 -8.84 7.83
C LEU A 124 -10.50 -8.61 6.79
N GLY A 125 -11.69 -8.22 7.24
CA GLY A 125 -12.83 -7.95 6.36
C GLY A 125 -12.57 -6.77 5.41
N ILE A 126 -12.09 -5.64 5.94
CA ILE A 126 -11.77 -4.44 5.15
C ILE A 126 -10.65 -4.75 4.14
N GLY A 127 -9.58 -5.40 4.61
CA GLY A 127 -8.44 -5.78 3.76
C GLY A 127 -8.85 -6.77 2.67
N ALA A 128 -9.59 -7.83 3.00
CA ALA A 128 -10.04 -8.80 2.00
C ALA A 128 -10.97 -8.17 0.96
N ALA A 129 -11.94 -7.36 1.40
CA ALA A 129 -12.85 -6.66 0.48
C ALA A 129 -12.08 -5.72 -0.45
N ALA A 130 -11.15 -4.94 0.10
CA ALA A 130 -10.34 -4.01 -0.69
C ALA A 130 -9.43 -4.72 -1.70
N LEU A 131 -8.73 -5.78 -1.27
CA LEU A 131 -7.84 -6.52 -2.16
C LEU A 131 -8.61 -7.18 -3.29
N VAL A 132 -9.74 -7.83 -3.00
CA VAL A 132 -10.56 -8.50 -4.02
C VAL A 132 -11.15 -7.48 -4.99
N ASP A 133 -11.75 -6.40 -4.49
CA ASP A 133 -12.38 -5.37 -5.31
C ASP A 133 -11.38 -4.75 -6.31
N THR A 134 -10.22 -4.31 -5.83
CA THR A 134 -9.21 -3.71 -6.70
C THR A 134 -8.54 -4.75 -7.61
N PHE A 135 -8.18 -5.92 -7.09
CA PHE A 135 -7.47 -6.92 -7.90
C PHE A 135 -8.35 -7.56 -8.98
N ALA A 136 -9.65 -7.75 -8.73
CA ALA A 136 -10.58 -8.35 -9.69
C ALA A 136 -10.66 -7.54 -10.99
N VAL A 137 -10.71 -6.20 -10.89
CA VAL A 137 -10.70 -5.29 -12.03
C VAL A 137 -9.48 -5.53 -12.92
N TRP A 138 -8.28 -5.44 -12.34
CA TRP A 138 -7.03 -5.60 -13.08
C TRP A 138 -6.79 -7.04 -13.57
N TRP A 139 -7.29 -8.03 -12.84
CA TRP A 139 -7.22 -9.42 -13.29
C TRP A 139 -8.12 -9.68 -14.51
N SER A 140 -9.31 -9.07 -14.53
CA SER A 140 -10.25 -9.10 -15.66
C SER A 140 -9.69 -8.36 -16.88
N ALA A 141 -9.03 -7.21 -16.65
CA ALA A 141 -8.40 -6.38 -17.67
C ALA A 141 -7.40 -7.11 -18.58
N ARG A 142 -6.88 -8.26 -18.15
CA ARG A 142 -6.01 -9.12 -18.99
C ARG A 142 -6.72 -9.74 -20.20
N ARG A 143 -8.05 -9.82 -20.17
CA ARG A 143 -8.88 -10.43 -21.23
C ARG A 143 -9.96 -9.48 -21.74
N ASP A 144 -10.24 -8.43 -20.99
CA ASP A 144 -11.30 -7.48 -21.28
C ASP A 144 -10.83 -6.06 -20.91
N VAL A 145 -10.33 -5.31 -21.89
CA VAL A 145 -9.80 -3.96 -21.68
C VAL A 145 -10.88 -3.00 -21.18
N ASP A 146 -12.16 -3.25 -21.53
CA ASP A 146 -13.29 -2.42 -21.13
C ASP A 146 -13.60 -2.54 -19.62
N ALA A 147 -13.00 -3.52 -18.93
CA ALA A 147 -13.05 -3.63 -17.48
C ALA A 147 -12.24 -2.52 -16.77
N ILE A 148 -11.30 -1.86 -17.47
CA ILE A 148 -10.52 -0.76 -16.91
C ILE A 148 -11.41 0.49 -16.85
N PRO A 149 -11.55 1.14 -15.67
CA PRO A 149 -12.45 2.28 -15.50
C PRO A 149 -11.83 3.57 -16.06
N PHE A 150 -11.67 3.65 -17.38
CA PHE A 150 -11.23 4.85 -18.08
C PHE A 150 -12.31 5.96 -18.06
N GLY A 151 -11.87 7.20 -18.29
CA GLY A 151 -12.72 8.37 -18.42
C GLY A 151 -12.55 9.37 -17.27
N GLU A 152 -13.53 10.25 -17.13
CA GLU A 152 -13.57 11.29 -16.10
C GLU A 152 -14.52 10.93 -14.96
N ILE A 153 -14.11 11.33 -13.75
CA ILE A 153 -14.90 11.23 -12.53
C ILE A 153 -15.37 12.64 -12.17
N GLU A 154 -16.69 12.81 -12.05
CA GLU A 154 -17.31 14.09 -11.72
C GLU A 154 -16.72 14.69 -10.43
N GLY A 155 -16.27 15.95 -10.49
CA GLY A 155 -15.64 16.64 -9.35
C GLY A 155 -14.18 16.24 -9.05
N VAL A 156 -13.61 15.25 -9.75
CA VAL A 156 -12.22 14.80 -9.58
C VAL A 156 -11.38 15.09 -10.82
N GLY A 157 -11.93 14.88 -12.02
CA GLY A 157 -11.23 14.95 -13.31
C GLY A 157 -10.94 13.55 -13.85
N LEU A 158 -9.88 13.40 -14.65
CA LEU A 158 -9.49 12.08 -15.19
C LEU A 158 -9.30 11.04 -14.09
N SER A 159 -9.84 9.84 -14.34
CA SER A 159 -9.57 8.63 -13.57
C SER A 159 -8.07 8.31 -13.57
N ASP A 160 -7.61 7.51 -12.60
CA ASP A 160 -6.19 7.12 -12.55
C ASP A 160 -5.73 6.36 -13.80
N PRO A 161 -6.48 5.38 -14.34
CA PRO A 161 -6.08 4.71 -15.58
C PRO A 161 -5.97 5.69 -16.75
N SER A 162 -6.92 6.63 -16.89
CA SER A 162 -6.84 7.69 -17.91
C SER A 162 -5.63 8.59 -17.71
N LYS A 163 -5.30 9.00 -16.48
CA LYS A 163 -4.09 9.79 -16.21
C LYS A 163 -2.82 9.01 -16.56
N LEU A 164 -2.75 7.73 -16.21
CA LEU A 164 -1.59 6.90 -16.52
C LEU A 164 -1.37 6.76 -18.03
N GLU A 165 -2.44 6.58 -18.80
CA GLU A 165 -2.39 6.51 -20.25
C GLU A 165 -2.12 7.89 -20.89
N GLU A 166 -3.01 8.86 -20.66
CA GLU A 166 -3.07 10.12 -21.41
C GLU A 166 -2.00 11.12 -20.96
N VAL A 167 -1.68 11.15 -19.65
CA VAL A 167 -0.73 12.12 -19.07
C VAL A 167 0.66 11.51 -18.91
N HIS A 168 0.74 10.24 -18.50
CA HIS A 168 2.00 9.56 -18.25
C HIS A 168 2.46 8.64 -19.38
N GLY A 169 1.65 8.46 -20.43
CA GLY A 169 2.03 7.72 -21.63
C GLY A 169 2.18 6.21 -21.42
N TRP A 170 1.49 5.64 -20.43
CA TRP A 170 1.56 4.20 -20.19
C TRP A 170 0.84 3.43 -21.28
N ALA A 171 1.51 2.44 -21.86
CA ALA A 171 0.83 1.43 -22.65
C ALA A 171 -0.12 0.63 -21.75
N ILE A 172 -1.35 0.39 -22.24
CA ILE A 172 -2.40 -0.35 -21.52
C ILE A 172 -1.89 -1.72 -21.04
N ASP A 173 -1.20 -2.47 -21.91
CA ASP A 173 -0.64 -3.78 -21.56
C ASP A 173 0.36 -3.71 -20.39
N ALA A 174 1.20 -2.67 -20.37
CA ALA A 174 2.16 -2.45 -19.31
C ALA A 174 1.46 -2.06 -18.00
N MET A 175 0.41 -1.25 -18.08
CA MET A 175 -0.43 -0.88 -16.93
C MET A 175 -1.07 -2.10 -16.29
N VAL A 176 -1.77 -2.92 -17.08
CA VAL A 176 -2.42 -4.16 -16.62
C VAL A 176 -1.39 -5.11 -16.01
N SER A 177 -0.26 -5.33 -16.69
CA SER A 177 0.80 -6.22 -16.21
C SER A 177 1.37 -5.76 -14.86
N ARG A 178 1.58 -4.46 -14.66
CA ARG A 178 2.09 -3.88 -13.40
C ARG A 178 1.11 -4.08 -12.25
N TYR A 179 -0.17 -3.75 -12.43
CA TYR A 179 -1.19 -3.95 -11.38
C TYR A 179 -1.41 -5.42 -11.05
N VAL A 180 -1.44 -6.30 -12.06
CA VAL A 180 -1.54 -7.75 -11.84
C VAL A 180 -0.33 -8.26 -11.07
N THR A 181 0.87 -7.79 -11.39
CA THR A 181 2.10 -8.16 -10.66
C THR A 181 2.02 -7.77 -9.19
N VAL A 182 1.55 -6.55 -8.88
CA VAL A 182 1.35 -6.10 -7.50
C VAL A 182 0.33 -6.98 -6.78
N GLY A 183 -0.81 -7.25 -7.40
CA GLY A 183 -1.86 -8.09 -6.81
C GLY A 183 -1.41 -9.54 -6.56
N VAL A 184 -0.68 -10.14 -7.50
CA VAL A 184 -0.10 -11.49 -7.32
C VAL A 184 0.95 -11.49 -6.21
N ALA A 185 1.82 -10.48 -6.13
CA ALA A 185 2.79 -10.35 -5.05
C ALA A 185 2.10 -10.23 -3.67
N CYS A 186 1.01 -9.46 -3.60
CA CYS A 186 0.16 -9.32 -2.41
C CYS A 186 -0.44 -10.67 -1.98
N LEU A 187 -0.99 -11.46 -2.92
CA LEU A 187 -1.52 -12.79 -2.63
C LEU A 187 -0.43 -13.76 -2.14
N ILE A 188 0.74 -13.76 -2.79
CA ILE A 188 1.88 -14.58 -2.36
C ILE A 188 2.31 -14.21 -0.93
N ALA A 189 2.36 -12.91 -0.60
CA ALA A 189 2.68 -12.46 0.74
C ALA A 189 1.65 -12.94 1.78
N CYS A 190 0.35 -12.82 1.50
CA CYS A 190 -0.72 -13.35 2.34
C CYS A 190 -0.58 -14.86 2.58
N ILE A 191 -0.36 -15.64 1.52
CA ILE A 191 -0.18 -17.10 1.59
C ILE A 191 1.06 -17.44 2.43
N GLY A 192 2.19 -16.76 2.19
CA GLY A 192 3.44 -16.98 2.93
C GLY A 192 3.29 -16.71 4.42
N VAL A 193 2.64 -15.61 4.80
CA VAL A 193 2.37 -15.27 6.21
C VAL A 193 1.42 -16.29 6.84
N TRP A 194 0.35 -16.69 6.14
CA TRP A 194 -0.57 -17.70 6.64
C TRP A 194 0.11 -19.05 6.87
N MET A 195 0.95 -19.49 5.92
CA MET A 195 1.73 -20.72 6.05
C MET A 195 2.68 -20.66 7.25
N TRP A 196 3.42 -19.56 7.40
CA TRP A 196 4.33 -19.35 8.54
C TRP A 196 3.58 -19.36 9.88
N ALA A 197 2.47 -18.63 9.98
CA ALA A 197 1.66 -18.55 11.19
C ALA A 197 1.09 -19.92 11.59
N THR A 198 0.60 -20.69 10.60
CA THR A 198 0.07 -22.04 10.81
C THR A 198 1.17 -23.02 11.24
N TRP A 199 2.35 -22.96 10.60
CA TRP A 199 3.50 -23.77 10.98
C TRP A 199 3.95 -23.48 12.41
N ARG A 200 4.06 -22.20 12.78
CA ARG A 200 4.42 -21.76 14.14
C ARG A 200 3.44 -22.29 15.17
N ALA A 201 2.13 -22.11 14.96
CA ALA A 201 1.10 -22.59 15.87
C ALA A 201 1.14 -24.11 16.06
N ARG A 202 1.39 -24.88 14.99
CA ARG A 202 1.57 -26.34 15.07
C ARG A 202 2.81 -26.75 15.86
N ARG A 203 3.91 -26.02 15.71
CA ARG A 203 5.14 -26.28 16.45
C ARG A 203 4.93 -26.04 17.94
N ASP A 204 4.30 -24.92 18.30
CA ASP A 204 4.03 -24.58 19.70
C ASP A 204 3.11 -25.63 20.36
N ALA A 205 2.09 -26.12 19.64
CA ALA A 205 1.18 -27.15 20.13
C ALA A 205 1.80 -28.56 20.29
N ARG A 206 2.97 -28.83 19.70
CA ARG A 206 3.69 -30.11 19.87
C ARG A 206 4.62 -30.12 21.09
N HIS A 207 4.84 -28.96 21.71
CA HIS A 207 5.70 -28.79 22.88
C HIS A 207 4.93 -28.54 24.19
N VAL A 208 3.59 -28.64 24.13
CA VAL A 208 2.66 -28.65 25.28
C VAL A 208 2.19 -30.09 25.49
#